data_AF-A0A8T6TQ13-F1
#
_entry.id   AF-A0A8T6TQ13-F1
#
_cell.length_a   1.000
_cell.length_b   1.000
_cell.length_c   1.000
_cell.angle_alpha   90.00
_cell.angle_beta   90.00
_cell.angle_gamma   90.00
#
_symmetry.space_group_name_H-M   'P 1'
#
loop_
_entity.id
_entity.type
_entity.pdbx_description
1 polymer ?
#
loop_
_entity_poly.entity_id
_entity_poly.type
_entity_poly.pdbx_seq_one_letter_code
_entity_poly.pdbx_strand_id
1 'polypeptide(L)'
;EVVYLGTNIEVFTNSEVVSVSGGIGDYNVDIRTAGGGIRTLNVGTVIIATGSKVFDPIALPQYGYRFPNVLTSVEFEELNVALRGECPSLGKTPKRVSFVQCVGSRMEKGGPSH
;
A
#
# COMPACT_ATOMS: atom_id res chain seq x y z
N GLU A 1 -16.35 -0.72 -12.61
CA GLU A 1 -17.78 -0.54 -12.32
C GLU A 1 -17.91 0.77 -11.55
N VAL A 2 -18.79 1.67 -11.98
CA VAL A 2 -18.98 2.95 -11.28
C VAL A 2 -20.03 2.75 -10.19
N VAL A 3 -19.66 3.03 -8.94
CA VAL A 3 -20.58 2.92 -7.79
C VAL A 3 -20.91 4.32 -7.31
N TYR A 4 -22.19 4.61 -7.10
CA TYR A 4 -22.62 5.89 -6.53
C TYR A 4 -22.83 5.73 -5.03
N LEU A 5 -22.11 6.51 -4.23
CA LEU A 5 -22.30 6.59 -2.78
C LEU A 5 -22.97 7.94 -2.46
N GLY A 6 -24.28 8.05 -2.73
CA GLY A 6 -25.05 9.30 -2.61
C GLY A 6 -25.07 10.14 -3.88
N THR A 7 -25.74 11.30 -3.85
CA THR A 7 -26.00 12.13 -5.04
C THR A 7 -24.80 12.93 -5.56
N ASN A 8 -23.72 13.06 -4.77
CA ASN A 8 -22.60 13.96 -5.08
C ASN A 8 -21.25 13.25 -5.19
N ILE A 9 -21.23 11.91 -5.20
CA ILE A 9 -20.00 11.11 -5.25
C ILE A 9 -20.13 10.05 -6.34
N GLU A 10 -19.27 10.15 -7.35
CA GLU A 10 -19.07 9.11 -8.37
C GLU A 10 -17.78 8.36 -8.06
N VAL A 11 -17.86 7.03 -7.90
CA VAL A 11 -16.70 6.19 -7.54
C VAL A 11 -16.23 5.40 -8.76
N PHE A 12 -14.97 5.61 -9.16
CA PHE A 12 -14.31 4.87 -10.23
C PHE A 12 -13.38 3.79 -9.65
N THR A 13 -13.87 2.56 -9.49
CA THR A 13 -13.02 1.42 -9.10
C THR A 13 -12.28 0.85 -10.30
N ASN A 14 -11.15 0.16 -10.05
CA ASN A 14 -10.32 -0.44 -11.10
C ASN A 14 -9.99 0.55 -12.23
N SER A 15 -9.74 1.81 -11.84
CA SER A 15 -9.54 2.93 -12.73
C SER A 15 -8.33 3.73 -12.25
N GLU A 16 -7.67 4.43 -13.18
CA GLU A 16 -6.45 5.17 -12.90
C GLU A 16 -6.50 6.53 -13.58
N VAL A 17 -6.04 7.58 -12.88
CA VAL A 17 -5.82 8.88 -13.49
C VAL A 17 -4.56 8.80 -14.36
N VAL A 18 -4.70 9.11 -15.64
CA VAL A 18 -3.61 8.97 -16.63
C VAL A 18 -3.10 10.29 -17.16
N SER A 19 -3.87 11.36 -17.04
CA SER A 19 -3.48 12.71 -17.40
C SER A 19 -4.20 13.71 -16.51
N VAL A 20 -3.48 14.76 -16.12
CA VAL A 20 -4.05 15.95 -15.48
C VAL A 20 -3.49 17.16 -16.22
N SER A 21 -4.38 18.01 -16.68
CA SER A 21 -4.04 19.24 -17.39
C SER A 21 -4.88 20.41 -16.87
N GLY A 22 -4.50 21.64 -17.23
CA GLY A 22 -5.17 22.85 -16.75
C GLY A 22 -4.50 23.44 -15.51
N GLY A 23 -5.27 24.12 -14.68
CA GLY A 23 -4.77 24.91 -13.57
C GLY A 23 -5.77 25.02 -12.41
N ILE A 24 -5.42 25.83 -11.41
CA ILE A 24 -6.22 25.98 -10.19
C ILE A 24 -7.65 26.41 -10.57
N GLY A 25 -8.64 25.62 -10.15
CA GLY A 25 -10.06 25.87 -10.41
C GLY A 25 -10.57 25.33 -11.74
N ASP A 26 -9.70 24.84 -12.64
CA ASP A 26 -10.08 24.30 -13.94
C ASP A 26 -9.09 23.20 -14.39
N TYR A 27 -9.24 22.01 -13.79
CA TYR A 27 -8.48 20.83 -14.16
C TYR A 27 -9.29 19.92 -15.07
N ASN A 28 -8.69 19.47 -16.16
CA ASN A 28 -9.20 18.36 -16.95
C ASN A 28 -8.41 17.10 -16.57
N VAL A 29 -9.12 16.11 -16.02
CA VAL A 29 -8.57 14.86 -15.49
C VAL A 29 -9.05 13.70 -16.35
N ASP A 30 -8.12 13.01 -17.00
CA ASP A 30 -8.44 11.81 -17.77
C ASP A 30 -8.27 10.56 -16.89
N ILE A 31 -9.35 9.79 -16.79
CA ILE A 31 -9.42 8.55 -16.04
C ILE A 31 -9.54 7.39 -17.02
N ARG A 32 -8.57 6.47 -16.98
CA ARG A 32 -8.70 5.17 -17.64
C ARG A 32 -9.56 4.27 -16.78
N THR A 33 -10.68 3.82 -17.33
CA THR A 33 -11.61 2.91 -16.66
C THR A 33 -11.23 1.45 -16.89
N ALA A 34 -11.78 0.55 -16.07
CA ALA A 34 -11.55 -0.89 -16.17
C ALA A 34 -11.83 -1.48 -17.57
N GLY A 35 -12.76 -0.88 -18.33
CA GLY A 35 -13.08 -1.30 -19.70
C GLY A 35 -12.09 -0.79 -20.77
N GLY A 36 -11.01 -0.12 -20.36
CA GLY A 36 -10.01 0.48 -21.26
C GLY A 36 -10.39 1.85 -21.84
N GLY A 37 -11.64 2.28 -21.68
CA GLY A 37 -12.10 3.60 -22.11
C GLY A 37 -11.59 4.74 -21.23
N ILE A 38 -11.42 5.93 -21.83
CA ILE A 38 -11.04 7.17 -21.13
C ILE A 38 -12.30 7.98 -20.81
N ARG A 39 -12.40 8.47 -19.57
CA ARG A 39 -13.36 9.50 -19.16
C ARG A 39 -12.63 10.76 -18.73
N THR A 40 -13.02 11.89 -19.30
CA THR A 40 -12.49 13.20 -18.90
C THR A 40 -13.45 13.86 -17.94
N LEU A 41 -12.95 14.27 -16.78
CA LEU A 41 -13.68 15.06 -15.78
C LEU A 41 -13.10 16.47 -15.71
N ASN A 42 -13.98 17.47 -15.67
CA ASN A 42 -13.60 18.84 -15.34
C ASN A 42 -13.84 19.07 -13.84
N VAL A 43 -12.78 19.41 -13.10
CA VAL A 43 -12.82 19.56 -11.64
C VAL A 43 -12.04 20.79 -11.18
N GLY A 44 -12.49 21.43 -10.11
CA GLY A 44 -11.80 22.61 -9.56
C GLY A 44 -10.63 22.29 -8.63
N THR A 45 -10.58 21.07 -8.06
CA THR A 45 -9.58 20.68 -7.05
C THR A 45 -9.30 19.19 -7.11
N VAL A 46 -8.06 18.80 -6.83
CA VAL A 46 -7.60 17.40 -6.78
C VAL A 46 -7.01 17.12 -5.40
N ILE A 47 -7.42 16.00 -4.80
CA ILE A 47 -6.89 15.51 -3.52
C ILE A 47 -6.14 14.20 -3.80
N ILE A 48 -4.86 14.13 -3.44
CA ILE A 48 -4.04 12.92 -3.61
C ILE A 48 -4.05 12.12 -2.32
N ALA A 49 -4.60 10.91 -2.39
CA ALA A 49 -4.72 9.99 -1.27
C ALA A 49 -4.39 8.54 -1.67
N THR A 50 -3.34 8.35 -2.49
CA THR A 50 -2.94 7.04 -3.06
C THR A 50 -2.27 6.08 -2.06
N GLY A 51 -2.18 6.47 -0.78
CA GLY A 51 -1.55 5.69 0.27
C GLY A 51 -0.02 5.58 0.12
N SER A 52 0.53 4.49 0.66
CA SER A 52 1.97 4.19 0.67
C SER A 52 2.22 2.71 0.36
N LYS A 53 3.49 2.35 0.13
CA LYS A 53 3.93 0.96 -0.03
C LYS A 53 4.72 0.52 1.20
N VAL A 54 4.61 -0.76 1.54
CA VAL A 54 5.43 -1.39 2.59
C VAL A 54 6.89 -1.39 2.13
N PHE A 55 7.81 -1.12 3.05
CA PHE A 55 9.25 -1.23 2.80
C PHE A 55 9.62 -2.69 2.52
N ASP A 56 10.47 -2.93 1.52
CA ASP A 56 10.97 -4.27 1.20
C ASP A 56 12.19 -4.62 2.09
N PRO A 57 12.03 -5.52 3.07
CA PRO A 57 13.10 -5.89 3.99
C PRO A 57 14.21 -6.76 3.35
N ILE A 58 14.06 -7.22 2.10
CA ILE A 58 15.14 -7.92 1.37
C ILE A 58 16.37 -7.03 1.24
N ALA A 59 16.18 -5.71 1.18
CA ALA A 59 17.26 -4.73 1.16
C ALA A 59 18.13 -4.72 2.44
N LEU A 60 17.68 -5.36 3.52
CA LEU A 60 18.36 -5.40 4.82
C LEU A 60 18.58 -6.86 5.27
N PRO A 61 19.54 -7.57 4.64
CA PRO A 61 19.75 -9.01 4.86
C PRO A 61 20.10 -9.39 6.30
N GLN A 62 20.61 -8.44 7.09
CA GLN A 62 20.92 -8.62 8.51
C GLN A 62 19.69 -8.95 9.37
N TYR A 63 18.49 -8.55 8.95
CA TYR A 63 17.26 -8.90 9.65
C TYR A 63 16.69 -10.27 9.24
N GLY A 64 17.29 -10.91 8.23
CA GLY A 64 17.02 -12.31 7.93
C GLY A 64 15.63 -12.59 7.36
N TYR A 65 15.03 -11.66 6.59
CA TYR A 65 13.71 -11.85 5.97
C TYR A 65 13.59 -13.10 5.08
N ARG A 66 14.72 -13.69 4.66
CA ARG A 66 14.76 -15.02 4.01
C ARG A 66 14.27 -16.17 4.89
N PHE A 67 14.21 -15.99 6.22
CA PHE A 67 13.77 -17.03 7.14
C PHE A 67 12.24 -17.02 7.26
N PRO A 68 11.58 -18.18 7.23
CA PRO A 68 10.13 -18.28 7.14
C PRO A 68 9.36 -17.77 8.37
N ASN A 69 10.08 -17.41 9.44
CA ASN A 69 9.51 -16.94 10.70
C ASN A 69 9.76 -15.44 10.90
N VAL A 70 10.44 -14.79 9.95
CA VAL A 70 10.69 -13.35 9.95
C VAL A 70 9.67 -12.72 9.02
N LEU A 71 8.78 -11.94 9.60
CA LEU A 71 7.64 -11.33 8.91
C LEU A 71 7.74 -9.81 9.03
N THR A 72 7.27 -9.11 8.01
CA THR A 72 6.90 -7.69 8.11
C THR A 72 5.67 -7.54 9.00
N SER A 73 5.44 -6.32 9.51
CA SER A 73 4.24 -6.05 10.33
C SER A 73 2.94 -6.33 9.57
N VAL A 74 2.90 -6.08 8.26
CA VAL A 74 1.71 -6.33 7.42
C VAL A 74 1.45 -7.83 7.27
N GLU A 75 2.47 -8.63 7.00
CA GLU A 75 2.32 -10.10 6.94
C GLU A 75 1.92 -10.68 8.31
N PHE A 76 2.43 -10.10 9.41
CA PHE A 76 2.00 -10.49 10.75
C PHE A 76 0.53 -10.15 11.00
N GLU A 77 0.04 -8.98 10.56
CA GLU A 77 -1.38 -8.62 10.64
C GLU A 77 -2.25 -9.58 9.82
N GLU A 78 -1.85 -9.87 8.57
CA GLU A 78 -2.54 -10.84 7.71
C GLU A 78 -2.60 -12.24 8.34
N LEU A 79 -1.51 -12.70 8.96
CA LEU A 79 -1.45 -13.97 9.69
C LEU A 79 -2.44 -14.00 10.86
N ASN A 80 -2.58 -12.90 11.60
CA ASN A 80 -3.56 -12.81 12.69
C ASN A 80 -5.01 -12.82 12.18
N VAL A 81 -5.28 -12.14 11.06
CA VAL A 81 -6.62 -12.08 10.46
C VAL A 81 -7.01 -13.43 9.84
N ALA A 82 -6.13 -14.03 9.04
CA ALA A 82 -6.42 -15.23 8.25
C ALA A 82 -6.24 -16.53 9.06
N LEU A 83 -5.19 -16.60 9.89
CA LEU A 83 -4.76 -17.83 10.56
C LEU A 83 -4.90 -17.78 12.09
N ARG A 84 -5.55 -16.74 12.63
CA ARG A 84 -5.79 -16.57 14.07
C ARG A 84 -4.50 -16.68 14.91
N GLY A 85 -3.38 -16.21 14.34
CA GLY A 85 -2.08 -16.21 14.99
C GLY A 85 -1.28 -17.51 14.83
N GLU A 86 -1.76 -18.52 14.10
CA GLU A 86 -0.96 -19.68 13.75
C GLU A 86 0.11 -19.31 12.72
N CYS A 87 1.37 -19.61 13.04
CA CYS A 87 2.48 -19.36 12.13
C CYS A 87 2.67 -20.57 11.21
N PRO A 88 2.52 -20.44 9.87
CA PRO A 88 2.60 -21.56 8.93
C PRO A 88 3.88 -22.39 9.05
N SER A 89 5.02 -21.72 9.26
CA SER A 89 6.31 -22.38 9.39
C SER A 89 6.47 -23.16 10.70
N LEU A 90 5.66 -22.85 11.72
CA LEU A 90 5.67 -23.53 13.01
C LEU A 90 4.51 -24.51 13.18
N GLY A 91 3.46 -24.40 12.35
CA GLY A 91 2.21 -25.18 12.46
C GLY A 91 1.43 -24.91 13.74
N LYS A 92 1.71 -23.80 14.44
CA LYS A 92 1.08 -23.42 15.71
C LYS A 92 1.32 -21.95 16.03
N THR A 93 0.58 -21.42 17.00
CA THR A 93 0.81 -20.08 17.53
C THR A 93 2.18 -19.98 18.23
N PRO A 94 3.02 -18.98 17.89
CA PRO A 94 4.29 -18.77 18.54
C PRO A 94 4.09 -18.34 20.00
N LYS A 95 4.82 -18.97 20.93
CA LYS A 95 4.79 -18.61 22.36
C LYS A 95 5.64 -17.37 22.69
N ARG A 96 6.52 -16.97 21.77
CA ARG A 96 7.46 -15.85 21.92
C ARG A 96 7.56 -15.13 20.58
N VAL A 97 7.40 -13.81 20.61
CA VAL A 97 7.48 -12.93 19.44
C VAL A 97 8.39 -11.76 19.82
N SER A 98 9.20 -11.29 18.87
CA SER A 98 10.04 -10.10 19.01
C SER A 98 9.73 -9.13 17.88
N PHE A 99 9.65 -7.84 18.20
CA PHE A 99 9.45 -6.77 17.22
C PHE A 99 10.74 -5.98 17.05
N VAL A 100 11.21 -5.86 15.82
CA VAL A 100 12.31 -4.99 15.45
C VAL A 100 11.73 -3.70 14.87
N GLN A 101 11.92 -2.59 15.57
CA GLN A 101 11.40 -1.30 15.14
C GLN A 101 12.34 -0.61 14.15
N CYS A 102 11.81 0.39 13.43
CA CYS A 102 12.57 1.25 12.52
C CYS A 102 13.24 0.51 11.34
N VAL A 103 12.81 -0.71 11.00
CA VAL A 103 13.34 -1.41 9.82
C VAL A 103 12.97 -0.61 8.56
N GLY A 104 13.97 -0.14 7.81
CA GLY A 104 13.76 0.71 6.63
C GLY A 104 13.40 2.17 6.93
N SER A 105 13.47 2.60 8.20
CA SER A 105 13.19 3.97 8.64
C SER A 105 14.24 4.45 9.62
N ARG A 106 14.56 5.76 9.62
CA ARG A 106 15.57 6.33 10.54
C ARG A 106 16.94 5.63 10.44
N MET A 107 17.31 5.23 9.24
CA MET A 107 18.61 4.64 8.91
C MET A 107 19.38 5.60 7.99
N GLU A 108 20.70 5.65 8.11
CA GLU A 108 21.53 6.33 7.10
C GLU A 108 21.46 5.58 5.76
N LYS A 109 21.56 6.33 4.66
CA LYS A 109 21.61 5.73 3.30
C LYS A 109 22.85 4.85 3.20
N GLY A 110 22.67 3.53 3.19
CA GLY A 110 23.76 2.55 3.11
C GLY A 110 23.76 1.48 4.22
N GLY A 111 22.85 1.56 5.20
CA GLY A 111 22.86 0.65 6.35
C GLY A 111 23.77 1.17 7.48
N PRO A 112 23.81 0.51 8.64
CA PRO A 112 24.50 1.03 9.80
C PRO A 112 26.00 1.19 9.52
N SER A 113 26.50 2.40 9.69
CA SER A 113 27.92 2.70 9.81
C SER A 113 28.45 2.04 11.08
N HIS A 114 29.07 0.88 10.93
CA HIS A 114 30.05 0.38 11.89
C HIS A 114 31.45 0.55 11.30
#